data_AF-A0A0C1RAB1-F1
#
_entry.id   AF-A0A0C1RAB1-F1
#
_cell.length_a   1.000
_cell.length_b   1.000
_cell.length_c   1.000
_cell.angle_alpha   90.00
_cell.angle_beta   90.00
_cell.angle_gamma   90.00
#
_symmetry.space_group_name_H-M   'P 1'
#
loop_
_entity.id
_entity.type
_entity.pdbx_description
1 polymer ?
#
loop_
_entity_poly.entity_id
_entity_poly.type
_entity_poly.pdbx_seq_one_letter_code
_entity_poly.pdbx_strand_id
1 'polypeptide(L)'
;DYLEYVASGGERLQGNSYTDTLCFDSPFEEDVYHTLVHQGYTIRTQVGCSDYRIDLAVVNNNRPGEFLLGIECDGASYHSSPTARDRDRLRQQVLERLGWKIHRIWSTDWFRNKPVQVRLLIERIEQLQQMNS
;
A
#
# COMPACT_ATOMS: atom_id res chain seq x y z
N ASP A 1 -11.10 -13.81 16.95
CA ASP A 1 -12.00 -14.96 16.91
C ASP A 1 -11.41 -16.05 16.02
N TYR A 2 -11.33 -17.29 16.49
CA TYR A 2 -10.62 -18.40 15.81
C TYR A 2 -11.47 -19.06 14.70
N LEU A 3 -12.75 -18.68 14.60
CA LEU A 3 -13.74 -19.27 13.68
C LEU A 3 -13.81 -18.55 12.31
N GLU A 4 -13.43 -17.28 12.20
CA GLU A 4 -13.33 -16.58 10.89
C GLU A 4 -12.10 -17.00 10.07
N TYR A 5 -11.05 -17.50 10.73
CA TYR A 5 -9.82 -18.03 10.12
C TYR A 5 -10.06 -19.21 9.17
N VAL A 6 -11.09 -20.02 9.42
CA VAL A 6 -11.39 -21.24 8.65
C VAL A 6 -12.21 -20.91 7.37
N ALA A 7 -12.83 -19.73 7.31
CA ALA A 7 -13.66 -19.31 6.18
C ALA A 7 -12.89 -18.54 5.08
N SER A 8 -11.71 -17.99 5.39
CA SER A 8 -10.99 -17.06 4.51
C SER A 8 -9.88 -17.68 3.64
N GLY A 9 -9.84 -19.00 3.48
CA GLY A 9 -8.88 -19.67 2.58
C GLY A 9 -7.40 -19.62 3.01
N GLY A 10 -7.09 -19.17 4.23
CA GLY A 10 -5.84 -19.51 4.91
C GLY A 10 -4.51 -18.98 4.34
N GLU A 11 -4.48 -17.97 3.45
CA GLU A 11 -3.20 -17.37 3.04
C GLU A 11 -2.73 -16.29 4.03
N ARG A 12 -2.05 -16.76 5.08
CA ARG A 12 -1.23 -15.95 5.97
C ARG A 12 -0.07 -15.31 5.20
N LEU A 13 -0.23 -14.06 4.80
CA LEU A 13 0.91 -13.16 4.57
C LEU A 13 1.47 -12.86 5.96
N GLN A 14 2.78 -13.00 6.15
CA GLN A 14 3.45 -12.84 7.44
C GLN A 14 2.91 -11.62 8.22
N GLY A 15 2.08 -11.86 9.24
CA GLY A 15 1.64 -10.86 10.22
C GLY A 15 0.69 -9.74 9.77
N ASN A 16 0.40 -9.58 8.48
CA ASN A 16 -0.39 -8.45 7.99
C ASN A 16 -1.86 -8.86 7.77
N SER A 17 -2.72 -8.46 8.70
CA SER A 17 -4.17 -8.54 8.54
C SER A 17 -4.64 -7.60 7.43
N TYR A 18 -5.51 -8.08 6.55
CA TYR A 18 -6.28 -7.28 5.62
C TYR A 18 -7.65 -7.96 5.45
N THR A 19 -8.65 -7.20 5.01
CA THR A 19 -9.98 -7.72 4.68
C THR A 19 -10.16 -7.71 3.17
N ASP A 20 -10.96 -8.64 2.63
CA ASP A 20 -11.38 -8.60 1.23
C ASP A 20 -12.37 -7.46 0.94
N THR A 21 -12.85 -6.77 1.98
CA THR A 21 -13.69 -5.59 1.84
C THR A 21 -12.85 -4.38 1.48
N LEU A 22 -13.16 -3.74 0.35
CA LEU A 22 -12.52 -2.49 -0.05
C LEU A 22 -12.82 -1.40 0.99
N CYS A 23 -11.78 -0.71 1.43
CA CYS A 23 -11.86 0.40 2.36
C CYS A 23 -10.86 1.47 1.93
N PHE A 24 -11.33 2.72 1.86
CA PHE A 24 -10.51 3.87 1.47
C PHE A 24 -10.74 5.00 2.46
N ASP A 25 -9.67 5.67 2.86
CA ASP A 25 -9.72 6.84 3.74
C ASP A 25 -9.96 8.14 2.92
N SER A 26 -9.88 8.09 1.59
CA SER A 26 -10.18 9.24 0.72
C SER A 26 -10.53 8.86 -0.73
N PRO A 27 -11.22 9.74 -1.49
CA PRO A 27 -11.44 9.57 -2.93
C PRO A 27 -10.14 9.53 -3.75
N PHE A 28 -9.07 10.12 -3.23
CA PHE A 28 -7.75 10.06 -3.85
C PHE A 28 -7.20 8.63 -3.82
N GLU A 29 -7.25 7.98 -2.65
CA GLU A 29 -6.83 6.59 -2.49
C GLU A 29 -7.64 5.65 -3.38
N GLU A 30 -8.96 5.84 -3.42
CA GLU A 30 -9.87 5.09 -4.31
C GLU A 30 -9.50 5.26 -5.79
N ASP A 31 -9.14 6.47 -6.22
CA ASP A 31 -8.72 6.73 -7.60
C ASP A 31 -7.37 6.08 -7.94
N VAL A 32 -6.41 6.04 -6.99
CA VAL A 32 -5.15 5.29 -7.15
C VAL A 32 -5.44 3.80 -7.28
N TYR A 33 -6.29 3.24 -6.41
CA TYR A 33 -6.71 1.85 -6.46
C TYR A 33 -7.30 1.48 -7.82
N HIS A 34 -8.33 2.21 -8.27
CA HIS A 34 -8.98 1.91 -9.55
C HIS A 34 -8.04 2.06 -10.73
N THR A 35 -7.13 3.04 -10.68
CA THR A 35 -6.13 3.21 -11.73
C THR A 35 -5.23 1.99 -11.85
N LEU A 36 -4.74 1.43 -10.73
CA LEU A 36 -3.91 0.22 -10.75
C LEU A 36 -4.68 -1.03 -11.15
N VAL A 37 -5.92 -1.19 -10.68
CA VAL A 37 -6.79 -2.31 -11.07
C VAL A 37 -7.06 -2.28 -12.58
N HIS A 38 -7.30 -1.11 -13.16
CA HIS A 38 -7.45 -0.97 -14.62
C HIS A 38 -6.18 -1.28 -15.41
N GLN A 39 -5.00 -1.15 -14.80
CA GLN A 39 -3.73 -1.59 -15.39
C GLN A 39 -3.49 -3.10 -15.19
N GLY A 40 -4.40 -3.82 -14.54
CA GLY A 40 -4.33 -5.28 -14.37
C GLY A 40 -3.61 -5.73 -13.09
N TYR A 41 -3.33 -4.84 -12.15
CA TYR A 41 -2.73 -5.21 -10.87
C TYR A 41 -3.78 -5.62 -9.84
N THR A 42 -3.47 -6.64 -9.04
CA THR A 42 -4.26 -7.03 -7.87
C THR A 42 -3.82 -6.22 -6.66
N ILE A 43 -4.73 -5.45 -6.08
CA ILE A 43 -4.46 -4.54 -4.97
C ILE A 43 -5.26 -4.95 -3.73
N ARG A 44 -4.64 -4.88 -2.56
CA ARG A 44 -5.31 -4.98 -1.25
C ARG A 44 -5.31 -3.63 -0.56
N THR A 45 -6.39 -3.29 0.12
CA THR A 45 -6.55 -2.03 0.83
C THR A 45 -6.26 -2.21 2.33
N GLN A 46 -5.75 -1.18 2.98
CA GLN A 46 -5.67 -1.04 4.44
C GLN A 46 -4.92 -2.22 5.12
N VAL A 47 -3.76 -2.57 4.58
CA VAL A 47 -2.98 -3.77 4.95
C VAL A 47 -2.08 -3.50 6.17
N GLY A 48 -2.20 -4.34 7.20
CA GLY A 48 -1.39 -4.26 8.42
C GLY A 48 -2.25 -4.05 9.67
N CYS A 49 -1.66 -3.53 10.74
CA CYS A 49 -2.36 -3.32 12.01
C CYS A 49 -2.07 -1.94 12.60
N SER A 50 -3.10 -1.38 13.26
CA SER A 50 -3.03 -0.15 14.06
C SER A 50 -2.24 0.98 13.36
N ASP A 51 -1.15 1.45 13.97
CA ASP A 51 -0.34 2.58 13.52
C ASP A 51 0.64 2.26 12.38
N TYR A 52 0.65 1.03 11.86
CA TYR A 52 1.57 0.56 10.80
C TYR A 52 0.82 -0.01 9.58
N ARG A 53 -0.39 0.50 9.33
CA ARG A 53 -1.22 0.10 8.20
C ARG A 53 -0.79 0.82 6.91
N ILE A 54 -0.67 0.08 5.81
CA ILE A 54 -0.41 0.60 4.46
C ILE A 54 -1.75 0.80 3.74
N ASP A 55 -1.93 1.93 3.07
CA ASP A 55 -3.20 2.26 2.42
C ASP A 55 -3.53 1.28 1.30
N LEU A 56 -2.58 1.05 0.39
CA LEU A 56 -2.74 0.08 -0.71
C LEU A 56 -1.51 -0.82 -0.83
N ALA A 57 -1.69 -2.10 -1.11
CA ALA A 57 -0.60 -3.05 -1.34
C ALA A 57 -0.78 -3.80 -2.66
N VAL A 58 0.25 -3.78 -3.49
CA VAL A 58 0.32 -4.53 -4.75
C VAL A 58 0.67 -5.98 -4.42
N VAL A 59 -0.20 -6.92 -4.79
CA VAL A 59 0.05 -8.36 -4.59
C VAL A 59 1.19 -8.83 -5.49
N ASN A 60 2.05 -9.70 -4.96
CA ASN A 60 3.11 -10.32 -5.74
C ASN A 60 2.60 -11.60 -6.43
N ASN A 61 2.27 -11.51 -7.72
CA ASN A 61 1.79 -12.67 -8.48
C ASN A 61 2.86 -13.78 -8.63
N ASN A 62 4.15 -13.47 -8.50
CA ASN A 62 5.23 -14.45 -8.60
C ASN A 62 5.47 -15.19 -7.27
N ARG A 63 4.99 -14.63 -6.15
CA ARG A 63 5.10 -15.20 -4.82
C ARG A 63 3.76 -15.05 -4.10
N PRO A 64 2.82 -15.99 -4.34
CA PRO A 64 1.57 -16.05 -3.58
C PRO A 64 1.91 -16.03 -2.09
N GLY A 65 1.18 -15.26 -1.31
CA GLY A 65 1.54 -15.06 0.08
C GLY A 65 2.37 -13.79 0.37
N GLU A 66 2.75 -13.01 -0.64
CA GLU A 66 3.55 -11.79 -0.46
C GLU A 66 2.96 -10.55 -1.14
N PHE A 67 3.34 -9.38 -0.62
CA PHE A 67 3.14 -8.10 -1.28
C PHE A 67 4.43 -7.62 -1.93
N LEU A 68 4.29 -7.09 -3.14
CA LEU A 68 5.41 -6.57 -3.92
C LEU A 68 5.79 -5.15 -3.47
N LEU A 69 4.79 -4.32 -3.23
CA LEU A 69 4.93 -2.89 -2.96
C LEU A 69 3.78 -2.42 -2.07
N GLY A 70 4.09 -1.67 -1.02
CA GLY A 70 3.13 -0.85 -0.28
C GLY A 70 3.08 0.56 -0.87
N ILE A 71 1.89 1.13 -0.93
CA ILE A 71 1.62 2.48 -1.41
C ILE A 71 0.99 3.25 -0.26
N GLU A 72 1.60 4.39 0.07
CA GLU A 72 1.05 5.33 1.03
C GLU A 72 0.54 6.56 0.27
N CYS A 73 -0.73 6.87 0.45
CA CYS A 73 -1.39 8.08 0.00
C CYS A 73 -1.32 9.10 1.14
N ASP A 74 -1.01 10.36 0.85
CA ASP A 74 -1.18 11.39 1.87
C ASP A 74 -2.67 11.51 2.26
N GLY A 75 -2.93 11.41 3.57
CA GLY A 75 -4.20 11.84 4.15
C GLY A 75 -4.29 13.36 4.20
N ALA A 76 -5.51 13.90 4.17
CA ALA A 76 -5.83 15.34 4.14
C ALA A 76 -5.32 16.19 5.34
N SER A 77 -4.48 15.64 6.22
CA SER A 77 -3.99 16.29 7.44
C SER A 77 -2.47 16.37 7.46
N TYR A 78 -1.90 17.20 6.59
CA TYR A 78 -0.48 17.54 6.67
C TYR A 78 -0.26 18.70 7.66
N HIS A 79 -0.25 18.39 8.97
CA HIS A 79 0.17 19.34 9.99
C HIS A 79 1.59 19.00 10.48
N SER A 80 2.54 19.75 9.94
CA SER A 80 3.98 19.64 10.17
C SER A 80 4.38 20.16 11.55
N SER A 81 4.18 19.35 12.59
CA SER A 81 4.86 19.53 13.88
C SER A 81 6.20 18.76 13.90
N PRO A 82 7.21 19.19 14.68
CA PRO A 82 8.44 18.43 14.87
C PRO A 82 8.19 16.98 15.31
N THR A 83 7.19 16.77 16.18
CA THR A 83 6.72 15.46 16.64
C THR A 83 6.10 14.61 15.53
N ALA A 84 5.49 15.20 14.50
CA ALA A 84 5.00 14.46 13.34
C ALA A 84 6.14 13.91 12.48
N ARG A 85 7.23 14.68 12.29
CA ARG A 85 8.38 14.24 11.49
C ARG A 85 9.12 13.05 12.09
N ASP A 86 9.34 13.07 13.41
CA ASP A 86 10.03 11.96 14.08
C ASP A 86 9.18 10.70 14.09
N ARG A 87 7.85 10.85 14.23
CA ARG A 87 6.91 9.73 14.09
C ARG A 87 6.92 9.15 12.69
N ASP A 88 6.86 9.98 11.66
CA ASP A 88 6.90 9.53 10.26
C ASP A 88 8.19 8.78 9.94
N ARG A 89 9.34 9.29 10.41
CA ARG A 89 10.64 8.61 10.26
C ARG A 89 10.66 7.26 10.95
N LEU A 90 10.18 7.19 12.20
CA LEU A 90 10.10 5.94 12.94
C LEU A 90 9.16 4.95 12.25
N ARG A 91 8.00 5.41 11.77
CA ARG A 91 7.04 4.60 11.03
C ARG A 91 7.67 4.01 9.77
N GLN A 92 8.32 4.84 8.97
CA GLN A 92 9.03 4.38 7.77
C GLN A 92 10.09 3.32 8.13
N GLN A 93 10.92 3.57 9.14
CA GLN A 93 11.94 2.61 9.58
C GLN A 93 11.34 1.27 10.04
N VAL A 94 10.21 1.29 10.75
CA VAL A 94 9.55 0.07 11.20
C VAL A 94 9.00 -0.71 10.00
N LEU A 95 8.30 -0.05 9.08
CA LEU A 95 7.75 -0.70 7.89
C LEU A 95 8.86 -1.30 7.01
N GLU A 96 9.96 -0.58 6.80
CA GLU A 96 11.12 -1.08 6.06
C GLU A 96 11.76 -2.29 6.77
N ARG A 97 11.87 -2.29 8.10
CA ARG A 97 12.35 -3.44 8.89
C ARG A 97 11.41 -4.66 8.79
N LEU A 98 10.12 -4.43 8.60
CA LEU A 98 9.13 -5.48 8.31
C LEU A 98 9.20 -5.96 6.85
N GLY A 99 10.13 -5.45 6.05
CA GLY A 99 10.36 -5.86 4.68
C GLY A 99 9.53 -5.09 3.65
N TRP A 100 8.79 -4.06 4.06
CA TRP A 100 8.00 -3.27 3.11
C TRP A 100 8.89 -2.43 2.21
N LYS A 101 8.60 -2.52 0.91
CA LYS A 101 9.01 -1.52 -0.08
C LYS A 101 7.85 -0.53 -0.19
N ILE A 102 8.09 0.75 0.06
CA ILE A 102 7.04 1.78 0.09
C ILE A 102 7.19 2.75 -1.07
N HIS A 103 6.08 3.09 -1.71
CA HIS A 103 5.97 4.17 -2.69
C HIS A 103 4.95 5.19 -2.19
N ARG A 104 5.36 6.46 -2.02
CA ARG A 104 4.49 7.52 -1.53
C ARG A 104 3.94 8.35 -2.69
N ILE A 105 2.65 8.64 -2.66
CA ILE A 105 1.99 9.48 -3.67
C ILE A 105 1.30 10.64 -2.95
N TRP A 106 1.59 11.86 -3.41
CA TRP A 106 0.93 13.07 -2.92
C TRP A 106 -0.31 13.37 -3.77
N SER A 107 -1.42 13.64 -3.13
CA SER A 107 -2.72 13.95 -3.69
C SER A 107 -2.62 15.16 -4.60
N THR A 108 -1.85 16.18 -4.17
CA THR A 108 -1.57 17.37 -4.98
C THR A 108 -0.87 17.05 -6.29
N ASP A 109 0.11 16.14 -6.27
CA ASP A 109 0.85 15.74 -7.47
C ASP A 109 0.01 14.84 -8.37
N TRP A 110 -0.78 13.95 -7.76
CA TRP A 110 -1.73 13.10 -8.46
C TRP A 110 -2.78 13.92 -9.20
N PHE A 111 -3.46 14.85 -8.53
CA PHE A 111 -4.48 15.68 -9.19
C PHE A 111 -3.88 16.67 -10.19
N ARG A 112 -2.66 17.17 -9.94
CA ARG A 112 -2.00 18.10 -10.86
C ARG A 112 -1.47 17.41 -12.11
N ASN A 113 -0.91 16.20 -11.99
CA ASN A 113 -0.30 15.49 -13.11
C ASN A 113 -0.40 13.97 -12.96
N LYS A 114 -1.64 13.47 -12.91
CA LYS A 114 -1.97 12.05 -12.80
C LYS A 114 -1.20 11.16 -13.79
N PRO A 115 -1.12 11.49 -15.10
CA PRO A 115 -0.43 10.61 -16.05
C PRO A 115 1.05 10.38 -15.71
N VAL A 116 1.75 11.39 -15.17
CA VAL A 116 3.15 11.24 -14.75
C VAL A 116 3.25 10.38 -13.50
N GLN A 117 2.40 10.60 -12.49
CA GLN A 117 2.42 9.80 -11.27
C GLN A 117 2.09 8.33 -11.54
N VAL A 118 1.11 8.06 -12.39
CA VAL A 118 0.76 6.71 -12.85
C VAL A 118 1.95 6.04 -13.51
N ARG A 119 2.63 6.73 -14.43
CA ARG A 119 3.81 6.18 -15.11
C ARG A 119 4.91 5.81 -14.10
N LEU A 120 5.26 6.72 -13.19
CA LEU A 120 6.30 6.48 -12.18
C LEU A 120 5.96 5.30 -11.26
N LEU A 121 4.68 5.16 -10.89
CA LEU A 121 4.19 4.06 -10.07
C LEU A 121 4.28 2.72 -10.80
N ILE A 122 3.84 2.67 -12.07
CA ILE A 122 3.94 1.46 -12.90
C ILE A 122 5.40 1.05 -13.11
N GLU A 123 6.26 2.00 -13.50
CA GLU A 123 7.70 1.75 -13.67
C GLU A 123 8.30 1.17 -12.39
N ARG A 124 7.88 1.68 -11.22
CA ARG A 124 8.35 1.15 -9.93
C ARG A 124 7.88 -0.28 -9.68
N ILE A 125 6.62 -0.60 -9.99
CA ILE A 125 6.07 -1.96 -9.86
C ILE A 125 6.84 -2.93 -10.76
N GLU A 126 7.04 -2.57 -12.04
CA GLU A 126 7.74 -3.41 -13.02
C GLU A 126 9.20 -3.68 -12.61
N GLN A 127 9.92 -2.65 -12.15
CA GLN A 127 11.29 -2.82 -11.62
C GLN A 127 11.33 -3.85 -10.48
N LEU A 128 10.36 -3.79 -9.56
CA LEU A 128 10.31 -4.71 -8.42
C LEU A 128 9.94 -6.13 -8.84
N GLN A 129 9.09 -6.30 -9.86
CA GLN A 129 8.80 -7.61 -10.43
C GLN A 129 10.07 -8.23 -11.03
N GLN A 130 10.83 -7.46 -11.81
CA GLN A 130 12.07 -7.95 -12.44
C GLN A 130 13.14 -8.35 -11.43
N MET A 131 13.25 -7.64 -10.29
CA MET A 131 14.21 -7.99 -9.24
C MET A 131 13.82 -9.23 -8.43
N ASN A 132 12.53 -9.61 -8.44
CA ASN A 132 11.98 -10.70 -7.63
C ASN A 132 11.74 -11.99 -8.44
N SER A 133 11.88 -11.93 -9.77
CA SER A 133 11.83 -13.05 -10.73
C SER A 133 13.09 -13.91 -10.73
#